data_AF-A0A2I0IWM8-F1
#
_entry.id   AF-A0A2I0IWM8-F1
#
_cell.length_a   1.000
_cell.length_b   1.000
_cell.length_c   1.000
_cell.angle_alpha   90.00
_cell.angle_beta   90.00
_cell.angle_gamma   90.00
#
_symmetry.space_group_name_H-M   'P 1'
#
loop_
_entity.id
_entity.type
_entity.pdbx_description
1 polymer ?
#
loop_
_entity_poly.entity_id
_entity_poly.type
_entity_poly.pdbx_seq_one_letter_code
_entity_poly.pdbx_strand_id
1 'polypeptide(L)'
;MMVNYKDWHEMLPFALLAYRISIRSSTRVTSTPFGMEVVLPVEVEIPCMRILAKFELEKAKWAKHEQLNLIDDRWLTALSHGQYYQQKMARAFNKRVRPRKFKPDDLVL
;
A
#
# COMPACT_ATOMS: atom_id res chain seq x y z
N MET A 1 -10.86 3.95 -3.99
CA MET A 1 -11.72 3.63 -2.83
C MET A 1 -13.15 3.58 -3.34
N MET A 2 -13.78 2.41 -3.44
CA MET A 2 -15.22 2.31 -3.74
C MET A 2 -15.97 2.45 -2.42
N VAL A 3 -16.60 3.61 -2.20
CA VAL A 3 -17.45 3.84 -1.04
C VAL A 3 -18.70 2.97 -1.20
N ASN A 4 -18.82 1.93 -0.38
CA ASN A 4 -19.96 1.02 -0.40
C ASN A 4 -21.03 1.56 0.56
N TYR A 5 -22.30 1.68 0.11
CA TYR A 5 -23.38 2.31 0.87
C TYR A 5 -23.66 1.63 2.23
N LYS A 6 -23.20 0.38 2.40
CA LYS A 6 -23.38 -0.40 3.63
C LYS A 6 -22.53 0.10 4.81
N ASP A 7 -21.44 0.81 4.56
CA ASP A 7 -20.48 1.22 5.60
C ASP A 7 -20.69 2.68 6.05
N TRP A 8 -21.89 3.22 5.83
CA TRP A 8 -22.24 4.61 6.15
C TRP A 8 -21.99 4.97 7.62
N HIS A 9 -22.12 4.01 8.53
CA HIS A 9 -21.91 4.18 9.96
C HIS A 9 -20.42 4.35 10.32
N GLU A 10 -19.50 3.77 9.54
CA GLU A 10 -18.06 4.01 9.68
C GLU A 10 -17.65 5.38 9.11
N MET A 11 -18.39 5.87 8.10
CA MET A 11 -18.16 7.18 7.48
C MET A 11 -18.81 8.36 8.23
N LEU A 12 -19.83 8.10 9.04
CA LEU A 12 -20.60 9.11 9.78
C LEU A 12 -19.71 10.03 10.65
N PRO A 13 -18.73 9.51 11.43
CA PRO A 13 -17.86 10.38 12.24
C PRO A 13 -16.98 11.29 11.40
N PHE A 14 -16.54 10.84 10.21
CA PHE A 14 -15.76 11.64 9.29
C PHE A 14 -16.58 12.75 8.63
N ALA A 15 -17.82 12.45 8.22
CA ALA A 15 -18.72 13.43 7.64
C ALA A 15 -19.09 14.52 8.68
N LEU A 16 -19.35 14.13 9.93
CA LEU A 16 -19.60 15.06 11.03
C LEU A 16 -18.38 15.94 11.34
N LEU A 17 -17.18 15.36 11.32
CA LEU A 17 -15.93 16.11 11.49
C LEU A 17 -15.75 17.13 10.37
N ALA A 18 -15.88 16.70 9.11
CA ALA A 18 -15.76 17.55 7.93
C ALA A 18 -16.76 18.72 7.95
N TYR A 19 -18.00 18.46 8.37
CA TYR A 19 -19.03 19.49 8.54
C TYR A 19 -18.69 20.51 9.62
N ARG A 20 -18.03 20.09 10.73
CA ARG A 20 -17.64 20.96 11.85
C ARG A 20 -16.42 21.82 11.55
N ILE A 21 -15.43 21.28 10.84
CA ILE A 21 -14.20 22.01 10.49
C ILE A 21 -14.36 22.85 9.21
N SER A 22 -15.43 22.64 8.44
CA SER A 22 -15.76 23.46 7.28
C SER A 22 -16.19 24.85 7.72
N ILE A 23 -15.47 25.87 7.26
CA ILE A 23 -15.77 27.28 7.52
C ILE A 23 -17.09 27.61 6.81
N ARG A 24 -18.16 27.83 7.59
CA ARG A 24 -19.47 28.25 7.06
C ARG A 24 -19.47 29.76 6.81
N SER A 25 -19.18 30.16 5.58
CA SER A 25 -19.16 31.57 5.16
C SER A 25 -20.53 32.21 4.91
N SER A 26 -21.62 31.73 5.52
CA SER A 26 -22.95 32.32 5.30
C SER A 26 -23.71 32.62 6.57
N THR A 27 -24.09 33.91 6.65
CA THR A 27 -25.29 34.44 7.31
C THR A 27 -25.12 34.85 8.76
N ARG A 28 -24.59 36.06 8.90
CA ARG A 28 -25.02 37.05 9.89
C ARG A 28 -26.56 36.99 10.05
N VAL A 29 -27.07 36.30 11.07
CA VAL A 29 -28.21 36.63 11.95
C VAL A 29 -28.49 35.40 12.84
N THR A 30 -28.68 35.66 14.13
CA THR A 30 -29.01 34.72 15.23
C THR A 30 -27.93 33.74 15.67
N SER A 31 -27.05 34.29 16.51
CA SER A 31 -26.59 33.71 17.78
C SER A 31 -27.22 32.36 18.19
N THR A 32 -26.38 31.33 18.23
CA THR A 32 -26.52 30.25 19.22
C THR A 32 -26.70 30.91 20.61
N PRO A 33 -27.68 30.50 21.44
CA PRO A 33 -27.96 31.17 22.73
C PRO A 33 -26.82 31.00 23.77
N PHE A 34 -25.81 30.19 23.47
CA PHE A 34 -24.59 30.12 24.24
C PHE A 34 -23.42 30.34 23.28
N GLY A 35 -22.91 31.57 23.28
CA GLY A 35 -21.70 31.98 22.58
C GLY A 35 -20.45 31.38 23.22
N MET A 36 -20.37 30.05 23.28
CA MET A 36 -19.13 29.35 23.56
C MET A 36 -18.54 28.91 22.23
N GLU A 37 -17.30 29.35 22.03
CA GLU A 37 -16.27 28.64 21.27
C GLU A 37 -16.60 27.15 21.26
N VAL A 38 -16.94 26.60 20.09
CA VAL A 38 -17.45 25.24 19.95
C VAL A 38 -16.31 24.26 20.23
N VAL A 39 -15.98 24.10 21.51
CA VAL A 39 -15.17 23.02 22.02
C VAL A 39 -16.01 21.77 21.78
N LEU A 40 -15.49 20.83 20.99
CA LEU A 40 -16.14 19.54 20.86
C LEU A 40 -16.35 18.97 22.27
N PRO A 41 -17.57 18.54 22.65
CA PRO A 41 -17.74 17.81 23.90
C PRO A 41 -16.78 16.61 23.89
N VAL A 42 -16.11 16.39 25.03
CA VAL A 42 -15.00 15.45 25.16
C VAL A 42 -15.40 14.03 24.74
N GLU A 43 -16.69 13.70 24.90
CA GLU A 43 -17.32 12.44 24.50
C GLU A 43 -17.26 12.20 22.99
N VAL A 44 -17.21 13.25 22.17
CA VAL A 44 -17.12 13.16 20.70
C VAL A 44 -15.69 13.35 20.22
N GLU A 45 -14.90 14.17 20.92
CA GLU A 45 -13.48 14.38 20.60
C GLU A 45 -12.67 13.08 20.74
N ILE A 46 -12.88 12.30 21.81
CA ILE A 46 -12.15 11.05 22.06
C ILE A 46 -12.39 10.01 20.93
N PRO A 47 -13.63 9.72 20.51
CA PRO A 47 -13.89 8.87 19.34
C PRO A 47 -13.26 9.40 18.05
N CYS A 48 -13.36 10.71 17.76
CA CYS A 48 -12.76 11.31 16.56
C CYS A 48 -11.24 11.11 16.52
N MET A 49 -10.57 11.35 17.65
CA MET A 49 -9.12 11.16 17.77
C MET A 49 -8.70 9.70 17.59
N ARG A 50 -9.47 8.75 18.15
CA ARG A 50 -9.22 7.32 17.95
C ARG A 50 -9.36 6.89 16.49
N ILE A 51 -10.36 7.43 15.79
CA ILE A 51 -10.59 7.13 14.37
C ILE A 51 -9.47 7.71 13.50
N LEU A 52 -9.07 8.95 13.75
CA LEU A 52 -7.93 9.59 13.07
C LEU A 52 -6.64 8.79 13.29
N ALA A 53 -6.36 8.38 14.53
CA ALA A 53 -5.19 7.56 14.84
C ALA A 53 -5.20 6.21 14.12
N LYS A 54 -6.37 5.55 14.02
CA LYS A 54 -6.51 4.31 13.23
C LYS A 54 -6.25 4.55 11.75
N PHE A 55 -6.77 5.65 11.20
CA PHE A 55 -6.57 5.99 9.78
C PHE A 55 -5.10 6.24 9.46
N GLU A 56 -4.40 7.04 10.27
CA GLU A 56 -2.97 7.29 10.09
C GLU A 56 -2.15 6.00 10.25
N LEU A 57 -2.53 5.13 11.19
CA LEU A 57 -1.90 3.81 11.34
C LEU A 57 -2.09 2.95 10.09
N GLU A 58 -3.31 2.85 9.55
CA GLU A 58 -3.58 2.12 8.33
C GLU A 58 -2.80 2.70 7.15
N LYS A 59 -2.81 4.02 6.97
CA LYS A 59 -2.04 4.71 5.92
C LYS A 59 -0.54 4.40 6.03
N ALA A 60 0.02 4.40 7.24
CA ALA A 60 1.41 4.03 7.48
C ALA A 60 1.69 2.56 7.16
N LYS A 61 0.77 1.64 7.52
CA LYS A 61 0.86 0.23 7.14
C LYS A 61 0.85 0.06 5.63
N TRP A 62 -0.06 0.73 4.92
CA TRP A 62 -0.16 0.71 3.46
C TRP A 62 1.13 1.19 2.80
N ALA A 63 1.66 2.34 3.23
CA ALA A 63 2.93 2.86 2.73
C ALA A 63 4.09 1.87 2.95
N LYS A 64 4.13 1.20 4.11
CA LYS A 64 5.12 0.16 4.39
C LYS A 64 4.96 -1.06 3.47
N HIS A 65 3.72 -1.49 3.19
CA HIS A 65 3.48 -2.61 2.28
C HIS A 65 3.90 -2.27 0.85
N GLU A 66 3.61 -1.06 0.40
CA GLU A 66 4.05 -0.57 -0.91
C GLU A 66 5.58 -0.55 -1.03
N GLN A 67 6.28 -0.10 0.01
CA GLN A 67 7.74 -0.17 0.06
C GLN A 67 8.28 -1.60 -0.03
N LEU A 68 7.65 -2.56 0.65
CA LEU A 68 8.04 -3.97 0.58
C LEU A 68 7.82 -4.54 -0.82
N ASN A 69 6.68 -4.26 -1.45
CA ASN A 69 6.41 -4.69 -2.83
C ASN A 69 7.47 -4.17 -3.80
N LEU A 70 7.88 -2.90 -3.67
CA LEU A 70 8.95 -2.32 -4.50
C LEU A 70 10.30 -3.03 -4.30
N ILE A 71 10.58 -3.50 -3.08
CA ILE A 71 11.79 -4.27 -2.80
C ILE A 71 11.69 -5.65 -3.46
N ASP A 72 10.57 -6.35 -3.28
CA ASP A 72 10.35 -7.67 -3.86
C ASP A 72 10.43 -7.65 -5.40
N ASP A 73 9.85 -6.62 -6.03
CA ASP A 73 9.93 -6.43 -7.49
C ASP A 73 11.38 -6.25 -7.97
N ARG A 74 12.19 -5.52 -7.21
CA ARG A 74 13.62 -5.34 -7.52
C ARG A 74 14.39 -6.66 -7.38
N TRP A 75 14.12 -7.43 -6.32
CA TRP A 75 14.74 -8.74 -6.14
C TRP A 75 14.36 -9.71 -7.26
N LEU A 76 13.08 -9.78 -7.62
CA LEU A 76 12.58 -10.63 -8.70
C LEU A 76 13.22 -10.26 -10.04
N THR A 77 13.36 -8.97 -10.32
CA THR A 77 13.99 -8.46 -11.54
C THR A 77 15.48 -8.85 -11.58
N ALA A 78 16.21 -8.69 -10.48
CA ALA A 78 17.62 -9.04 -10.38
C ALA A 78 17.85 -10.56 -10.58
N LEU A 79 17.02 -11.39 -9.93
CA LEU A 79 17.07 -12.84 -10.08
C LEU A 79 16.81 -13.27 -11.54
N SER A 80 15.78 -12.69 -12.16
CA SER A 80 15.44 -12.95 -13.56
C SER A 80 16.58 -12.58 -14.50
N HIS A 81 17.25 -11.45 -14.25
CA HIS A 81 18.40 -11.01 -15.04
C HIS A 81 19.59 -11.97 -14.91
N GLY A 82 19.89 -12.43 -13.69
CA GLY A 82 20.94 -13.42 -13.43
C GLY A 82 20.68 -14.74 -14.14
N GLN A 83 19.46 -15.26 -14.05
CA GLN A 83 19.05 -16.49 -14.75
C GLN A 83 19.14 -16.32 -16.27
N TYR A 84 18.68 -15.20 -16.80
CA TYR A 84 18.78 -14.90 -18.23
C TYR A 84 20.23 -14.89 -18.71
N TYR A 85 21.13 -14.25 -17.96
CA TYR A 85 22.55 -14.22 -18.29
C TYR A 85 23.17 -15.63 -18.27
N GLN A 86 22.88 -16.43 -17.23
CA GLN A 86 23.33 -17.81 -17.15
C GLN A 86 22.85 -18.66 -18.34
N GLN A 87 21.57 -18.54 -18.70
CA GLN A 87 21.01 -19.23 -19.87
C GLN A 87 21.69 -18.80 -21.17
N LYS A 88 21.97 -17.50 -21.33
CA LYS A 88 22.67 -16.97 -22.50
C LYS A 88 24.08 -17.55 -22.61
N MET A 89 24.82 -17.60 -21.50
CA MET A 89 26.17 -18.20 -21.45
C MET A 89 26.12 -19.70 -21.73
N ALA A 90 25.21 -20.44 -21.11
CA ALA A 90 25.02 -21.87 -21.35
C ALA A 90 24.71 -22.16 -22.83
N ARG A 91 23.84 -21.37 -23.47
CA ARG A 91 23.54 -21.49 -24.91
C ARG A 91 24.76 -21.23 -25.77
N ALA A 92 25.55 -20.19 -25.48
CA ALA A 92 26.75 -19.85 -26.23
C ALA A 92 27.80 -20.96 -26.14
N PHE A 93 28.00 -21.52 -24.95
CA PHE A 93 28.91 -22.65 -24.72
C PHE A 93 28.42 -23.91 -25.43
N ASN A 94 27.16 -24.31 -25.20
CA ASN A 94 26.56 -25.50 -25.77
C ASN A 94 26.53 -25.48 -27.31
N LYS A 95 26.44 -24.29 -27.94
CA LYS A 95 26.55 -24.14 -29.39
C LYS A 95 27.89 -24.68 -29.95
N ARG A 96 28.96 -24.63 -29.15
CA ARG A 96 30.30 -25.10 -29.54
C ARG A 96 30.59 -26.53 -29.08
N VAL A 97 29.79 -27.08 -28.17
CA VAL A 97 29.93 -28.46 -27.68
C VAL A 97 29.25 -29.41 -28.66
N ARG A 98 30.01 -30.38 -29.19
CA ARG A 98 29.45 -31.50 -29.94
C ARG A 98 29.13 -32.64 -28.98
N PRO A 99 27.86 -33.01 -28.79
CA PRO A 99 27.51 -34.13 -27.91
C PRO A 99 28.07 -35.43 -28.49
N ARG A 100 28.92 -36.12 -27.72
CA ARG A 100 29.36 -37.49 -28.01
C ARG A 100 28.53 -38.46 -27.20
N LYS A 101 28.09 -39.54 -27.84
CA LYS A 101 27.47 -40.69 -27.16
C LYS A 101 28.56 -41.76 -27.01
N PHE A 102 28.76 -42.22 -25.79
CA PHE A 102 29.67 -43.32 -25.48
C PHE A 102 28.88 -44.57 -25.15
N LYS A 103 29.44 -45.73 -25.46
CA LYS A 103 28.89 -47.04 -25.08
C LYS A 103 29.77 -47.67 -23.99
N PRO A 104 29.22 -48.62 -23.21
CA PRO A 104 30.04 -49.47 -22.34
C PRO A 104 31.18 -50.09 -23.18
N ASP A 105 32.40 -50.06 -22.63
CA ASP A 105 33.68 -50.44 -23.26
C ASP A 105 34.36 -49.40 -24.18
N ASP A 106 33.82 -48.19 -24.35
CA ASP A 106 34.55 -47.10 -24.99
C ASP A 106 35.68 -46.59 -24.06
N LEU A 107 36.93 -46.73 -24.49
CA LEU A 107 38.09 -46.11 -23.82
C LEU A 107 38.16 -44.63 -24.19
N VAL A 108 38.00 -43.77 -23.18
CA VAL A 108 38.07 -42.31 -23.31
C VAL A 108 39.24 -41.81 -22.45
N LEU A 109 40.05 -40.89 -22.99
CA LEU A 109 41.10 -40.15 -22.27
C LEU A 109 40.57 -38.81 -21.76
#